data_AF-A0A2J6X5D3-F1
#
_entry.id   AF-A0A2J6X5D3-F1
#
_cell.length_a   1.000
_cell.length_b   1.000
_cell.length_c   1.000
_cell.angle_alpha   90.00
_cell.angle_beta   90.00
_cell.angle_gamma   90.00
#
_symmetry.space_group_name_H-M   'P 1'
#
loop_
_entity.id
_entity.type
_entity.pdbx_description
1 polymer ?
#
loop_
_entity_poly.entity_id
_entity_poly.type
_entity_poly.pdbx_seq_one_letter_code
_entity_poly.pdbx_strand_id
1 'polypeptide(L)' 'MGIWLKEKDGGIIMLDFKMNEEGKLDLYCEACESFDCWHVKYAWTLPETRDMYIKELKKTIVLVQNSKK' A
#
# COMPACT_ATOMS: atom_id res chain seq x y z
N MET A 1 1.13 4.58 6.67
CA MET A 1 -0.04 3.95 7.34
C MET A 1 -0.23 2.67 6.54
N GLY A 2 0.26 1.56 7.08
CA GLY A 2 0.52 0.34 6.29
C GLY A 2 -0.33 -0.85 6.73
N ILE A 3 -0.30 -1.90 5.90
CA ILE A 3 -0.94 -3.19 6.14
C ILE A 3 0.08 -4.13 6.74
N TRP A 4 -0.28 -4.79 7.83
CA TRP A 4 0.59 -5.74 8.50
C TRP A 4 0.12 -7.15 8.19
N LEU A 5 0.92 -7.88 7.42
CA LEU A 5 0.70 -9.29 7.17
C LEU A 5 1.48 -10.12 8.17
N LYS A 6 0.82 -11.12 8.75
CA LYS A 6 1.49 -12.13 9.55
C LYS A 6 1.77 -13.37 8.69
N GLU A 7 3.03 -13.72 8.55
CA GLU A 7 3.46 -14.93 7.87
C GLU A 7 3.27 -16.17 8.74
N LYS A 8 3.27 -17.34 8.09
CA LYS A 8 3.07 -18.64 8.77
C LYS A 8 4.17 -18.93 9.78
N ASP A 9 5.39 -18.47 9.51
CA ASP A 9 6.56 -18.60 10.39
C ASP A 9 6.56 -17.61 11.56
N GLY A 10 5.51 -16.79 11.69
CA GLY A 10 5.39 -15.77 12.74
C GLY A 10 6.05 -14.44 12.39
N GLY A 11 6.65 -14.33 11.21
CA GLY A 11 7.15 -13.06 10.66
C GLY A 11 6.00 -12.06 10.49
N ILE A 12 6.31 -10.78 10.69
CA ILE A 12 5.37 -9.68 10.40
C ILE A 12 5.98 -8.87 9.27
N ILE A 13 5.23 -8.73 8.18
CA ILE A 13 5.61 -7.94 7.02
C ILE A 13 4.72 -6.72 6.95
N MET A 14 5.37 -5.57 6.83
CA MET A 14 4.71 -4.30 6.61
C MET A 14 4.66 -4.03 5.11
N LEU A 15 3.46 -3.71 4.62
CA LEU A 15 3.24 -3.14 3.30
C LEU A 15 2.79 -1.71 3.46
N ASP A 16 3.36 -0.81 2.67
CA ASP A 16 2.96 0.59 2.63
C ASP A 16 2.43 0.98 1.27
N PHE A 17 1.52 1.95 1.23
CA PHE A 17 1.11 2.56 -0.02
C PHE A 17 2.18 3.57 -0.47
N LYS A 18 2.82 3.31 -1.61
CA LYS A 18 3.80 4.21 -2.24
C LYS A 18 3.36 4.55 -3.66
N MET A 19 3.84 5.69 -4.18
CA MET A 19 3.67 6.00 -5.60
C MET A 19 4.68 5.20 -6.41
N ASN A 20 4.21 4.49 -7.43
CA ASN A 20 5.07 3.84 -8.40
C ASN A 20 5.61 4.86 -9.43
N GLU A 21 6.47 4.40 -10.33
CA GLU A 21 7.08 5.24 -11.38
C GLU A 21 6.05 5.84 -12.36
N GLU A 22 4.85 5.26 -12.46
CA GLU A 22 3.73 5.79 -13.24
C GLU A 22 2.93 6.87 -12.50
N GLY A 23 3.30 7.21 -11.25
CA GLY A 23 2.58 8.15 -10.40
C GLY A 23 1.26 7.60 -9.83
N LYS A 24 1.07 6.27 -9.87
CA LYS A 24 -0.09 5.60 -9.27
C LYS A 24 0.26 5.16 -7.85
N LEU A 25 -0.67 5.38 -6.92
CA LEU A 25 -0.56 4.82 -5.58
C LEU A 25 -0.79 3.31 -5.68
N ASP A 26 0.14 2.52 -5.15
CA ASP A 26 0.06 1.07 -5.09
C ASP A 26 0.72 0.53 -3.81
N LEU A 27 0.48 -0.74 -3.48
CA LEU A 27 1.10 -1.41 -2.34
C LEU A 27 2.55 -1.77 -2.64
N TYR A 28 3.43 -1.39 -1.73
CA TYR A 28 4.85 -1.67 -1.75
C TYR A 28 5.20 -2.56 -0.56
N CYS A 29 5.84 -3.70 -0.83
CA CYS A 29 6.38 -4.56 0.21
C CYS A 29 7.81 -4.12 0.55
N GLU A 30 8.04 -3.70 1.79
CA GLU A 30 9.39 -3.30 2.22
C GLU A 30 10.33 -4.51 2.36
N ALA A 31 9.79 -5.70 2.67
CA ALA A 31 10.60 -6.92 2.80
C ALA A 31 11.12 -7.45 1.47
N CYS A 32 10.37 -7.25 0.39
CA CYS A 32 10.74 -7.70 -0.96
C CYS A 32 11.23 -6.57 -1.87
N GLU A 33 11.20 -5.33 -1.37
CA GLU A 33 11.49 -4.11 -2.12
C GLU A 33 10.77 -4.05 -3.49
N SER A 34 9.51 -4.48 -3.50
CA SER A 34 8.77 -4.68 -4.75
C SER A 34 7.28 -4.35 -4.61
N PHE A 35 6.71 -3.82 -5.69
CA PHE A 35 5.27 -3.63 -5.89
C PHE A 35 4.58 -4.90 -6.42
N ASP A 36 5.35 -5.84 -6.98
CA ASP A 36 4.84 -7.12 -7.48
C ASP A 36 5.54 -8.26 -6.73
N CYS A 37 5.13 -8.48 -5.49
CA CYS A 37 5.51 -9.68 -4.75
C CYS A 37 4.25 -10.43 -4.28
N TRP A 38 4.46 -11.65 -3.78
CA TRP A 38 3.33 -12.45 -3.30
C TRP A 38 2.62 -11.81 -2.11
N HIS A 39 3.33 -11.07 -1.24
CA HIS A 39 2.72 -10.33 -0.13
C HIS A 39 1.78 -9.23 -0.62
N VAL A 40 2.17 -8.49 -1.66
CA VAL A 40 1.31 -7.47 -2.28
C VAL A 40 0.07 -8.13 -2.89
N LYS A 41 0.27 -9.19 -3.68
CA LYS A 41 -0.83 -9.96 -4.29
C LYS A 41 -1.79 -10.52 -3.24
N TYR A 42 -1.26 -11.06 -2.15
CA TYR A 42 -2.06 -11.57 -1.05
C TYR A 42 -2.80 -10.45 -0.31
N ALA A 43 -2.13 -9.34 0.01
CA ALA A 43 -2.77 -8.20 0.65
C ALA A 43 -3.95 -7.68 -0.17
N TRP A 44 -3.82 -7.60 -1.49
CA TRP A 44 -4.92 -7.22 -2.38
C TRP A 44 -6.15 -8.15 -2.34
N THR A 45 -6.00 -9.39 -1.85
CA THR A 45 -7.15 -10.28 -1.62
C THR A 45 -7.92 -9.95 -0.34
N LEU A 46 -7.32 -9.20 0.59
CA LEU A 46 -7.95 -8.83 1.85
C LEU A 46 -8.90 -7.64 1.63
N PRO A 47 -10.14 -7.68 2.18
CA PRO A 47 -11.10 -6.60 2.01
C PRO A 47 -10.63 -5.28 2.65
N GLU A 48 -9.99 -5.37 3.82
CA GLU A 48 -9.44 -4.21 4.55
C GLU A 48 -8.43 -3.40 3.72
N THR A 49 -7.67 -4.08 2.86
CA THR A 49 -6.71 -3.45 1.95
C THR A 49 -7.39 -2.49 1.00
N ARG A 50 -8.56 -2.86 0.48
CA ARG A 50 -9.31 -2.02 -0.45
C ARG A 50 -9.84 -0.76 0.24
N ASP A 51 -10.34 -0.88 1.46
CA ASP A 51 -10.79 0.27 2.26
C ASP A 51 -9.63 1.21 2.60
N MET A 52 -8.48 0.65 2.99
CA MET A 52 -7.27 1.44 3.24
C MET A 52 -6.78 2.13 1.97
N TYR A 53 -6.78 1.44 0.83
CA TYR A 53 -6.40 2.01 -0.45
C TYR A 53 -7.25 3.22 -0.83
N ILE A 54 -8.58 3.11 -0.71
CA ILE A 54 -9.49 4.23 -1.00
C ILE A 54 -9.22 5.41 -0.04
N LYS A 55 -8.96 5.13 1.23
CA LYS A 55 -8.64 6.16 2.23
C LYS A 55 -7.34 6.89 1.90
N GLU A 56 -6.29 6.17 1.52
CA GLU A 56 -5.00 6.75 1.15
C GLU A 56 -5.03 7.49 -0.20
N LEU A 57 -5.81 7.00 -1.17
CA LEU A 57 -6.09 7.72 -2.40
C LEU A 57 -6.75 9.08 -2.13
N LYS A 58 -7.77 9.12 -1.27
CA LYS A 58 -8.45 10.38 -0.91
C LYS A 58 -7.49 11.37 -0.26
N LYS A 59 -6.63 10.93 0.67
CA LYS A 59 -5.62 11.80 1.29
C LYS A 59 -4.63 12.33 0.25
N THR A 60 -4.13 11.47 -0.62
CA THR A 60 -3.19 11.85 -1.68
C THR A 60 -3.80 12.90 -2.60
N ILE A 61 -5.07 12.75 -3.02
CA ILE A 61 -5.78 13.74 -3.83
C ILE A 61 -5.91 15.07 -3.08
N VAL A 62 -6.24 15.05 -1.79
CA VAL A 62 -6.35 16.27 -0.98
C VAL A 62 -5.01 16.99 -0.86
N LEU A 63 -3.89 16.26 -0.70
CA LEU A 63 -2.56 16.86 -0.65
C LEU A 63 -2.17 17.52 -1.98
N VAL A 64 -2.44 16.85 -3.11
CA VAL A 64 -2.14 17.40 -4.44
C VAL A 64 -2.95 18.67 -4.74
N GLN A 65 -4.20 18.74 -4.27
CA GLN A 65 -5.02 19.94 -4.43
C GLN A 65 -4.56 21.11 -3.54
N ASN A 66 -4.01 20.82 -2.35
CA ASN A 66 -3.53 21.85 -1.43
C ASN A 66 -2.14 22.40 -1.82
N SER A 67 -1.27 21.58 -2.43
CA SER A 67 0.04 22.04 -2.92
C SER A 67 -0.01 22.90 -4.18
N LYS A 68 -1.19 23.08 -4.79
CA LYS A 68 -1.39 23.93 -5.97
C LYS A 68 -1.97 25.32 -5.67
N LYS A 69 -2.05 25.72 -4.40
CA LYS A 69 -2.65 26.99 -3.96
C LYS A 69 -1.61 27.95 -3.41
#